data_AF-A0A0H2WKQ8-F1
#
_entry.id   AF-A0A0H2WKQ8-F1
#
_cell.length_a   1.000
_cell.length_b   1.000
_cell.length_c   1.000
_cell.angle_alpha   90.00
_cell.angle_beta   90.00
_cell.angle_gamma   90.00
#
_symmetry.space_group_name_H-M   'P 1'
#
loop_
_entity.id
_entity.type
_entity.pdbx_description
1 polymer ?
#
loop_
_entity_poly.entity_id
_entity_poly.type
_entity_poly.pdbx_seq_one_letter_code
_entity_poly.pdbx_strand_id
1 'polypeptide(L)'
;MSAERLVYVMGPSGAGKDSLLAYARKHVREPRIAFAHRYITRKSDGHENHVELTRDEFAARAQLGFFALEWSSHGFRYGVGVEIDAWLAAGSVVVVSGSRAHLPAALERYPQMCVVHIDAAPHVLAERLATRGRETADEIRARLARSVRWAVPDGIALTAIDNSGTLDDAGRVLVALLEGLARS
;
A
#
# COMPACT_ATOMS: atom_id res chain seq x y z
N MET A 1 -10.84 -14.43 -18.78
CA MET A 1 -10.90 -14.01 -17.36
C MET A 1 -9.55 -13.41 -17.03
N SER A 2 -9.44 -12.09 -16.85
CA SER A 2 -8.15 -11.50 -16.48
C SER A 2 -7.84 -11.90 -15.04
N ALA A 3 -6.76 -12.64 -14.84
CA ALA A 3 -6.24 -12.95 -13.52
C ALA A 3 -6.06 -11.67 -12.69
N GLU A 4 -6.15 -11.82 -11.37
CA GLU A 4 -6.01 -10.76 -10.39
C GLU A 4 -4.63 -10.11 -10.48
N ARG A 5 -4.53 -8.98 -11.18
CA ARG A 5 -3.24 -8.34 -11.47
C ARG A 5 -2.94 -7.14 -10.60
N LEU A 6 -3.93 -6.56 -9.94
CA LEU A 6 -3.70 -5.48 -8.97
C LEU A 6 -3.45 -6.08 -7.59
N VAL A 7 -2.31 -5.76 -6.99
CA VAL A 7 -1.95 -6.12 -5.62
C VAL A 7 -2.06 -4.88 -4.74
N TYR A 8 -3.12 -4.81 -3.92
CA TYR A 8 -3.40 -3.70 -3.04
C TYR A 8 -2.83 -3.95 -1.64
N VAL A 9 -1.66 -3.37 -1.38
CA VAL A 9 -0.94 -3.57 -0.12
C VAL A 9 -1.37 -2.53 0.91
N MET A 10 -1.95 -2.97 2.01
CA MET A 10 -2.45 -2.12 3.09
C MET A 10 -2.01 -2.65 4.47
N GLY A 11 -2.16 -1.82 5.51
CA GLY A 11 -1.74 -2.16 6.87
C GLY A 11 -1.77 -0.93 7.78
N PRO A 12 -1.69 -1.09 9.11
CA PRO A 12 -1.58 0.04 10.03
C PRO A 12 -0.26 0.81 9.81
N SER A 13 -0.23 2.06 10.30
CA SER A 13 1.04 2.79 10.35
C SER A 13 1.99 2.08 11.32
N GLY A 14 3.26 1.94 10.94
CA GLY A 14 4.25 1.19 11.73
C GLY A 14 4.37 -0.29 11.36
N ALA A 15 3.45 -0.85 10.57
CA ALA A 15 3.52 -2.24 10.11
C ALA A 15 4.68 -2.52 9.14
N GLY A 16 5.39 -1.49 8.67
CA GLY A 16 6.57 -1.64 7.81
C GLY A 16 6.26 -1.85 6.32
N LYS A 17 5.05 -1.47 5.87
CA LYS A 17 4.61 -1.57 4.46
C LYS A 17 5.63 -0.97 3.48
N ASP A 18 6.07 0.27 3.69
CA ASP A 18 7.01 0.93 2.76
C ASP A 18 8.38 0.23 2.75
N SER A 19 8.85 -0.25 3.91
CA SER A 19 10.08 -1.04 4.01
C SER A 19 9.96 -2.39 3.28
N LEU A 20 8.82 -3.07 3.38
CA LEU A 20 8.57 -4.32 2.68
C LEU A 20 8.41 -4.12 1.17
N LEU A 21 7.76 -3.05 0.74
CA LEU A 21 7.69 -2.68 -0.68
C LEU A 21 9.07 -2.33 -1.24
N ALA A 22 9.90 -1.62 -0.47
CA ALA A 22 11.28 -1.34 -0.84
C ALA A 22 12.13 -2.62 -0.90
N TYR A 23 11.93 -3.56 0.03
CA TYR A 23 12.54 -4.88 -0.02
C TYR A 23 12.12 -5.63 -1.29
N ALA A 24 10.81 -5.72 -1.57
CA ALA A 24 10.28 -6.45 -2.72
C ALA A 24 10.81 -5.87 -4.04
N ARG A 25 10.85 -4.54 -4.20
CA ARG A 25 11.43 -3.88 -5.39
C ARG A 25 12.87 -4.31 -5.68
N LYS A 26 13.67 -4.60 -4.65
CA LYS A 26 15.07 -5.04 -4.80
C LYS A 26 15.21 -6.53 -5.11
N HIS A 27 14.24 -7.36 -4.73
CA HIS A 27 14.37 -8.81 -4.72
C HIS A 27 13.50 -9.52 -5.76
N VAL A 28 12.39 -8.94 -6.19
CA VAL A 28 11.60 -9.45 -7.30
C VAL A 28 12.46 -9.53 -8.56
N ARG A 29 12.32 -10.63 -9.30
CA ARG A 29 13.02 -10.86 -10.57
C ARG A 29 12.09 -10.95 -11.78
N GLU A 30 10.80 -11.13 -11.55
CA GLU A 30 9.81 -11.24 -12.63
C GLU A 30 9.50 -9.87 -13.26
N PRO A 31 9.80 -9.66 -14.57
CA PRO A 31 9.68 -8.37 -15.23
C PRO A 31 8.26 -7.85 -15.38
N ARG A 32 7.24 -8.72 -15.26
CA ARG A 32 5.83 -8.30 -15.33
C ARG A 32 5.34 -7.58 -14.08
N ILE A 33 6.11 -7.57 -12.99
CA ILE A 33 5.71 -6.90 -11.75
C ILE A 33 6.11 -5.43 -11.80
N ALA A 34 5.11 -4.55 -11.78
CA ALA A 34 5.28 -3.11 -11.76
C ALA A 34 4.87 -2.54 -10.40
N PHE A 35 5.73 -1.72 -9.79
CA PHE A 35 5.39 -1.01 -8.55
C PHE A 35 4.91 0.40 -8.87
N ALA A 36 3.62 0.67 -8.65
CA ALA A 36 3.07 2.00 -8.88
C ALA A 36 3.66 3.03 -7.91
N HIS A 37 3.87 4.23 -8.43
CA HIS A 37 4.14 5.39 -7.61
C HIS A 37 2.83 5.91 -7.01
N ARG A 38 2.95 6.52 -5.83
CA ARG A 38 1.90 7.37 -5.28
C ARG A 38 2.21 8.81 -5.61
N TYR A 39 1.17 9.60 -5.83
CA TYR A 39 1.25 11.05 -5.88
C TYR A 39 0.79 11.58 -4.53
N ILE A 40 1.61 12.35 -3.82
CA ILE A 40 1.31 12.73 -2.43
C ILE A 40 1.63 14.20 -2.23
N THR A 41 0.76 14.91 -1.50
CA THR A 41 1.01 16.32 -1.15
C THR A 41 1.91 16.51 0.07
N ARG A 42 2.59 15.45 0.48
CA ARG A 42 3.53 15.43 1.60
C ARG A 42 4.92 15.59 0.99
N LYS A 43 5.79 16.34 1.67
CA LYS A 43 7.20 16.39 1.29
C LYS A 43 7.82 15.00 1.30
N SER A 44 8.57 14.69 0.25
CA SER A 44 9.35 13.47 0.22
C SER A 44 10.50 13.56 1.23
N ASP A 45 10.59 12.57 2.11
CA ASP A 45 11.67 12.40 3.09
C ASP A 45 12.69 11.36 2.62
N GLY A 46 12.62 10.91 1.36
CA GLY A 46 13.50 9.90 0.78
C GLY A 46 13.23 8.46 1.26
N HIS A 47 12.33 8.26 2.23
CA HIS A 47 12.01 6.93 2.76
C HIS A 47 10.91 6.21 1.97
N GLU A 48 10.07 6.96 1.26
CA GLU A 48 8.98 6.42 0.46
C GLU A 48 9.13 6.86 -1.00
N ASN A 49 9.16 5.90 -1.93
CA ASN A 49 9.17 6.20 -3.36
C ASN A 49 7.78 6.70 -3.81
N HIS A 50 7.60 8.03 -3.82
CA HIS A 50 6.40 8.72 -4.27
C HIS A 50 6.75 10.01 -5.02
N VAL A 51 5.83 10.46 -5.86
CA VAL A 51 5.89 11.75 -6.54
C VAL A 51 5.25 12.80 -5.64
N GLU A 52 6.06 13.73 -5.16
CA GLU A 52 5.57 14.89 -4.41
C GLU A 52 4.80 15.83 -5.35
N LEU A 53 3.62 16.28 -4.91
CA LEU A 53 2.83 17.31 -5.60
C LEU A 53 2.49 18.44 -4.65
N THR A 54 2.33 19.65 -5.16
CA THR A 54 1.62 20.69 -4.42
C THR A 54 0.13 20.34 -4.28
N ARG A 55 -0.57 20.98 -3.35
CA ARG A 55 -2.03 20.80 -3.20
C ARG A 55 -2.78 21.23 -4.47
N ASP A 56 -2.35 22.31 -5.09
CA ASP A 56 -2.99 22.88 -6.28
C ASP A 56 -2.79 21.96 -7.50
N GLU A 57 -1.58 21.44 -7.70
CA GLU A 57 -1.32 20.45 -8.74
C GLU A 57 -2.12 19.18 -8.52
N PHE A 58 -2.18 18.68 -7.28
CA PHE A 58 -3.00 17.50 -6.98
C PHE A 58 -4.48 17.77 -7.33
N ALA A 59 -5.02 18.92 -6.92
CA ALA A 59 -6.40 19.29 -7.20
C ALA A 59 -6.68 19.39 -8.71
N ALA A 60 -5.79 20.00 -9.47
CA ALA A 60 -5.90 20.09 -10.92
C ALA A 60 -5.89 18.69 -11.57
N ARG A 61 -4.96 17.81 -11.17
CA ARG A 61 -4.88 16.44 -11.69
C ARG A 61 -6.11 15.60 -11.34
N ALA A 62 -6.66 15.77 -10.14
CA ALA A 62 -7.89 15.12 -9.71
C ALA A 62 -9.09 15.56 -10.58
N GLN A 63 -9.23 16.86 -10.83
CA GLN A 63 -10.29 17.41 -11.70
C GLN A 63 -10.17 16.93 -13.15
N LEU A 64 -8.95 16.72 -13.63
CA LEU A 64 -8.66 16.18 -14.96
C LEU A 64 -8.77 14.64 -15.04
N GLY A 65 -9.09 13.96 -13.94
CA GLY A 65 -9.27 12.51 -13.90
C GLY A 65 -7.98 11.70 -14.00
N PHE A 66 -6.83 12.26 -13.56
CA PHE A 66 -5.53 11.58 -13.66
C PHE A 66 -5.29 10.54 -12.57
N PHE A 67 -6.19 10.39 -11.60
CA PHE A 67 -6.08 9.39 -10.55
C PHE A 67 -7.11 8.27 -10.74
N ALA A 68 -6.61 7.04 -10.76
CA ALA A 68 -7.42 5.84 -10.66
C ALA A 68 -8.01 5.70 -9.25
N LEU A 69 -7.20 6.02 -8.22
CA LEU A 69 -7.62 6.03 -6.82
C LEU A 69 -7.09 7.30 -6.18
N GLU A 70 -7.90 7.95 -5.35
CA GLU A 70 -7.43 9.08 -4.55
C GLU A 70 -8.11 9.11 -3.17
N TRP A 71 -7.38 9.65 -2.19
CA TRP A 71 -7.89 9.82 -0.85
C TRP A 71 -7.17 10.92 -0.07
N SER A 72 -7.74 11.26 1.09
CA SER A 72 -7.12 12.17 2.06
C SER A 72 -6.84 11.45 3.37
N SER A 73 -5.69 11.74 3.98
CA SER A 73 -5.33 11.19 5.30
C SER A 73 -4.30 12.07 5.99
N HIS A 74 -4.43 12.26 7.31
CA HIS A 74 -3.47 13.04 8.12
C HIS A 74 -3.13 14.42 7.51
N GLY A 75 -4.11 15.10 6.91
CA GLY A 75 -3.93 16.40 6.27
C GLY A 75 -3.29 16.38 4.88
N PHE A 76 -2.89 15.23 4.35
CA PHE A 76 -2.31 15.09 3.01
C PHE A 76 -3.27 14.40 2.04
N ARG A 77 -3.08 14.65 0.74
CA ARG A 77 -3.75 13.92 -0.34
C ARG A 77 -2.83 12.85 -0.91
N TYR A 78 -3.43 11.76 -1.34
CA TYR A 78 -2.78 10.59 -1.91
C TYR A 78 -3.51 10.19 -3.17
N GLY A 79 -2.78 9.93 -4.24
CA GLY A 79 -3.30 9.51 -5.52
C GLY A 79 -2.50 8.33 -6.07
N VAL A 80 -3.17 7.45 -6.78
CA VAL A 80 -2.59 6.42 -7.63
C VAL A 80 -3.03 6.78 -9.04
N GLY A 81 -2.07 7.00 -9.93
CA GLY A 81 -2.37 7.53 -11.25
C GLY A 81 -3.06 6.51 -12.16
N VAL A 82 -3.79 6.99 -13.15
CA VAL A 82 -4.53 6.15 -14.12
C VAL A 82 -3.62 5.27 -15.00
N GLU A 83 -2.31 5.53 -15.02
CA GLU A 83 -1.33 4.68 -15.73
C GLU A 83 -1.39 3.21 -15.31
N ILE A 84 -1.85 2.91 -14.09
CA ILE A 84 -2.00 1.53 -13.63
C ILE A 84 -2.98 0.74 -14.49
N ASP A 85 -3.99 1.39 -15.07
CA ASP A 85 -4.98 0.73 -15.94
C ASP A 85 -4.32 0.23 -17.23
N ALA A 86 -3.41 1.02 -17.79
CA ALA A 86 -2.64 0.63 -18.98
C ALA A 86 -1.67 -0.52 -18.67
N TRP A 87 -1.02 -0.51 -17.50
CA TRP A 87 -0.13 -1.60 -17.09
C TRP A 87 -0.88 -2.91 -16.84
N LEU A 88 -2.05 -2.83 -16.19
CA LEU A 88 -2.93 -3.98 -15.99
C LEU A 88 -3.41 -4.55 -17.33
N ALA A 89 -3.81 -3.68 -18.27
CA ALA A 89 -4.22 -4.09 -19.62
C ALA A 89 -3.08 -4.71 -20.43
N ALA A 90 -1.85 -4.23 -20.24
CA ALA A 90 -0.63 -4.81 -20.82
C ALA A 90 -0.22 -6.15 -20.15
N GLY A 91 -0.92 -6.54 -19.09
CA GLY A 91 -0.73 -7.79 -18.40
C GLY A 91 0.32 -7.76 -17.28
N SER A 92 0.74 -6.59 -16.83
CA SER A 92 1.58 -6.47 -15.63
C SER A 92 0.81 -6.84 -14.36
N VAL A 93 1.51 -7.38 -13.36
CA VAL A 93 1.05 -7.39 -11.98
C VAL A 93 1.43 -6.04 -11.36
N VAL A 94 0.45 -5.23 -11.00
CA VAL A 94 0.67 -3.87 -10.50
C VAL A 94 0.54 -3.86 -8.98
N VAL A 95 1.60 -3.44 -8.28
CA VAL A 95 1.63 -3.34 -6.83
C VAL A 95 1.37 -1.90 -6.41
N VAL A 96 0.34 -1.69 -5.59
CA VAL A 96 -0.07 -0.37 -5.08
C VAL A 96 -0.03 -0.37 -3.56
N SER A 97 0.57 0.68 -2.99
CA SER A 97 0.47 0.95 -1.55
C SER A 97 -0.86 1.65 -1.23
N GLY A 98 -1.80 0.91 -0.65
CA GLY A 98 -3.14 1.35 -0.32
C GLY A 98 -3.36 1.78 1.13
N SER A 99 -4.63 2.07 1.44
CA SER A 99 -5.14 2.43 2.76
C SER A 99 -6.36 1.59 3.11
N ARG A 100 -6.39 1.05 4.33
CA ARG A 100 -7.51 0.21 4.82
C ARG A 100 -8.85 0.94 4.77
N ALA A 101 -8.85 2.25 5.03
CA ALA A 101 -10.06 3.07 4.99
C ALA A 101 -10.62 3.28 3.57
N HIS A 102 -9.80 3.09 2.53
CA HIS A 102 -10.18 3.32 1.13
C HIS A 102 -10.21 2.01 0.32
N LEU A 103 -10.14 0.87 1.02
CA LEU A 103 -10.31 -0.44 0.42
C LEU A 103 -11.65 -0.59 -0.33
N PRO A 104 -12.80 -0.11 0.19
CA PRO A 104 -14.07 -0.22 -0.54
C PRO A 104 -14.05 0.47 -1.91
N ALA A 105 -13.49 1.69 -1.98
CA ALA A 105 -13.37 2.42 -3.24
C ALA A 105 -12.40 1.73 -4.22
N ALA A 106 -11.33 1.13 -3.71
CA ALA A 106 -10.43 0.33 -4.54
C ALA A 106 -11.11 -0.93 -5.10
N LEU A 107 -11.92 -1.61 -4.29
CA LEU A 107 -12.69 -2.80 -4.71
C LEU A 107 -13.78 -2.46 -5.73
N GLU A 108 -14.43 -1.31 -5.59
CA GLU A 108 -15.45 -0.85 -6.55
C GLU A 108 -14.84 -0.69 -7.95
N ARG A 109 -13.63 -0.13 -8.05
CA ARG A 109 -12.93 0.05 -9.33
C ARG A 109 -12.22 -1.23 -9.80
N TYR A 110 -11.65 -2.01 -8.88
CA TYR A 110 -10.84 -3.19 -9.15
C TYR A 110 -11.39 -4.41 -8.40
N PRO A 111 -12.51 -5.00 -8.84
CA PRO A 111 -13.19 -6.08 -8.12
C PRO A 111 -12.42 -7.41 -8.14
N GLN A 112 -11.38 -7.52 -8.95
CA GLN A 112 -10.52 -8.71 -9.07
C GLN A 112 -9.11 -8.43 -8.55
N MET A 113 -8.95 -7.58 -7.54
CA MET A 113 -7.64 -7.31 -6.95
C MET A 113 -7.29 -8.30 -5.85
N CYS A 114 -6.00 -8.58 -5.68
CA CYS A 114 -5.47 -9.28 -4.51
C CYS A 114 -5.16 -8.24 -3.41
N VAL A 115 -5.74 -8.43 -2.22
CA VAL A 115 -5.49 -7.59 -1.06
C VAL A 115 -4.38 -8.20 -0.23
N VAL A 116 -3.36 -7.40 0.10
CA VAL A 116 -2.28 -7.81 1.02
C VAL A 116 -2.38 -6.97 2.27
N HIS A 117 -2.65 -7.60 3.42
CA HIS A 117 -2.65 -6.93 4.71
C HIS A 117 -1.35 -7.23 5.46
N ILE A 118 -0.46 -6.24 5.53
CA ILE A 118 0.75 -6.28 6.35
C ILE A 118 0.40 -5.79 7.74
N ASP A 119 0.68 -6.59 8.76
CA ASP A 119 0.52 -6.21 10.17
C ASP A 119 1.76 -6.55 10.99
N ALA A 120 1.77 -6.16 12.25
CA ALA A 120 2.75 -6.62 13.24
C ALA A 120 2.09 -6.66 14.63
N ALA A 121 2.69 -7.39 15.56
CA ALA A 121 2.21 -7.49 16.92
C ALA A 121 2.12 -6.09 17.55
N PRO A 122 1.10 -5.82 18.39
CA PRO A 122 0.87 -4.48 18.95
C PRO A 122 2.08 -3.87 19.66
N HIS A 123 2.87 -4.69 20.36
CA HIS A 123 4.09 -4.23 21.03
C HIS A 123 5.18 -3.79 20.04
N VAL A 124 5.33 -4.50 18.91
CA VAL A 124 6.27 -4.14 17.83
C VAL A 124 5.83 -2.84 17.15
N LEU A 125 4.52 -2.67 16.89
CA LEU A 125 4.00 -1.43 16.32
C LEU A 125 4.25 -0.25 17.26
N ALA A 126 4.03 -0.42 18.56
CA ALA A 126 4.26 0.61 19.56
C ALA A 126 5.73 1.02 19.63
N GLU A 127 6.65 0.04 19.66
CA GLU A 127 8.10 0.28 19.65
C GLU A 127 8.54 1.04 18.40
N ARG A 128 8.11 0.61 17.21
CA ARG A 128 8.45 1.27 15.93
C ARG A 128 7.92 2.70 15.85
N LEU A 129 6.74 2.97 16.40
CA LEU A 129 6.18 4.32 16.46
C LEU A 129 6.97 5.18 17.45
N ALA A 130 7.36 4.64 18.61
CA ALA A 130 8.15 5.33 19.62
C ALA A 130 9.53 5.76 19.07
N THR A 131 10.21 4.89 18.32
CA THR A 131 11.51 5.20 17.69
C THR A 131 11.47 6.40 16.73
N ARG A 132 10.29 6.77 16.20
CA ARG A 132 10.16 7.95 15.32
C ARG A 132 10.22 9.27 16.10
N GLY A 133 10.01 9.24 17.42
CA GLY A 133 10.13 10.41 18.30
C GLY A 133 9.09 11.52 18.08
N ARG A 134 7.99 11.24 17.37
CA ARG A 134 6.97 12.25 17.00
C ARG A 134 5.72 12.23 17.89
N GLU A 135 5.57 11.21 18.73
CA GLU A 135 4.35 10.92 19.49
C GLU A 135 4.73 10.44 20.90
N THR A 136 3.93 10.81 21.90
CA THR A 136 4.00 10.27 23.26
C THR A 136 3.48 8.83 23.33
N ALA A 137 3.81 8.10 24.39
CA ALA A 137 3.31 6.73 24.59
C ALA A 137 1.78 6.65 24.61
N ASP A 138 1.10 7.66 25.17
CA ASP A 138 -0.36 7.75 25.18
C ASP A 138 -0.96 7.99 23.79
N GLU A 139 -0.34 8.87 22.98
CA GLU A 139 -0.75 9.10 21.60
C GLU A 139 -0.56 7.84 20.74
N ILE A 140 0.55 7.12 20.93
CA ILE A 140 0.81 5.84 20.25
C ILE A 140 -0.25 4.80 20.63
N ARG A 141 -0.55 4.63 21.93
CA ARG A 141 -1.61 3.71 22.39
C ARG A 141 -2.97 4.07 21.80
N ALA A 142 -3.35 5.35 21.88
CA ALA A 142 -4.62 5.83 21.33
C ALA A 142 -4.70 5.64 19.80
N ARG A 143 -3.57 5.80 19.10
CA ARG A 143 -3.47 5.56 17.66
C ARG A 143 -3.59 4.09 17.29
N LEU A 144 -2.95 3.19 18.04
CA LEU A 144 -3.07 1.75 17.83
C LEU A 144 -4.48 1.24 18.19
N ALA A 145 -5.12 1.84 19.20
CA ALA A 145 -6.49 1.54 19.59
C ALA A 145 -7.55 2.04 18.58
N ARG A 146 -7.21 3.00 17.70
CA ARG A 146 -8.06 3.37 16.56
C ARG A 146 -8.02 2.27 15.51
N SER A 147 -8.78 1.21 15.77
CA SER A 147 -9.10 0.19 14.78
C SER A 147 -9.98 0.83 13.70
N VAL A 148 -9.37 1.17 12.57
CA VAL A 148 -10.13 1.38 11.34
C VAL A 148 -10.79 0.04 11.03
N ARG A 149 -12.11 -0.03 11.08
CA ARG A 149 -12.83 -1.21 10.62
C ARG A 149 -12.66 -1.30 9.11
N TRP A 150 -12.17 -2.43 8.65
CA TRP A 150 -12.11 -2.79 7.24
C TRP A 150 -12.50 -4.26 7.15
N ALA A 151 -13.09 -4.64 6.03
CA ALA A 151 -13.40 -6.02 5.72
C ALA A 151 -13.13 -6.22 4.23
N VAL A 152 -12.67 -7.41 3.90
CA VAL A 152 -12.56 -7.87 2.51
C VAL A 152 -13.82 -8.71 2.25
N PRO A 153 -14.64 -8.37 1.24
CA PRO A 153 -15.80 -9.17 0.88
C PRO A 153 -15.42 -10.60 0.54
N ASP A 154 -16.36 -11.53 0.70
CA ASP A 154 -16.16 -12.92 0.30
C ASP A 154 -15.80 -13.03 -1.19
N GLY A 155 -14.88 -13.94 -1.51
CA GLY A 155 -14.42 -14.17 -2.88
C GLY A 155 -13.29 -13.25 -3.36
N ILE A 156 -12.88 -12.26 -2.57
CA ILE A 156 -11.69 -11.45 -2.85
C ILE A 156 -10.46 -12.10 -2.18
N ALA A 157 -9.38 -12.26 -2.94
CA ALA A 157 -8.13 -12.79 -2.40
C ALA A 157 -7.56 -11.86 -1.33
N LEU A 158 -7.32 -12.40 -0.12
CA LEU A 158 -6.66 -11.71 0.99
C LEU A 158 -5.47 -12.53 1.47
N THR A 159 -4.27 -11.92 1.43
CA THR A 159 -3.07 -12.47 2.06
C THR A 159 -2.66 -11.61 3.24
N ALA A 160 -2.58 -12.21 4.43
CA ALA A 160 -2.03 -11.56 5.62
C ALA A 160 -0.52 -11.85 5.73
N ILE A 161 0.27 -10.81 5.99
CA ILE A 161 1.72 -10.92 6.22
C ILE A 161 2.02 -10.35 7.60
N ASP A 162 2.56 -11.19 8.48
CA ASP A 162 3.06 -10.77 9.79
C ASP A 162 4.50 -10.26 9.67
N ASN A 163 4.71 -8.99 9.99
CA ASN A 163 5.99 -8.31 10.03
C ASN A 163 6.43 -7.99 11.47
N SER A 164 6.11 -8.88 12.42
CA SER A 164 6.62 -8.84 13.79
C SER A 164 8.07 -9.29 13.91
N GLY A 165 8.51 -10.20 13.03
CA GLY A 165 9.87 -10.73 12.98
C GLY A 165 10.84 -9.82 12.21
N THR A 166 11.80 -10.45 11.52
CA THR A 166 12.74 -9.70 10.69
C THR A 166 12.07 -9.19 9.40
N LEU A 167 12.57 -8.07 8.88
CA LEU A 167 12.10 -7.53 7.59
C LEU A 167 12.31 -8.53 6.44
N ASP A 168 13.36 -9.34 6.53
CA ASP A 168 13.78 -10.31 5.54
C ASP A 168 12.79 -11.49 5.45
N ASP A 169 12.27 -11.96 6.60
CA ASP A 169 11.25 -13.02 6.64
C ASP A 169 9.95 -12.60 5.96
N ALA A 170 9.37 -11.48 6.40
CA ALA A 170 8.16 -10.94 5.79
C ALA A 170 8.39 -10.49 4.33
N GLY A 171 9.60 -10.02 4.03
CA GLY A 171 10.03 -9.62 2.69
C GLY A 171 10.04 -10.79 1.70
N ARG A 172 10.59 -11.93 2.10
CA ARG A 172 10.55 -13.17 1.31
C ARG A 172 9.13 -13.62 1.00
N VAL A 173 8.24 -13.58 2.00
CA VAL A 173 6.82 -13.93 1.82
C VAL A 173 6.16 -13.04 0.78
N LEU A 174 6.37 -11.72 0.88
CA LEU A 174 5.82 -10.77 -0.10
C LEU A 174 6.37 -11.02 -1.51
N VAL A 175 7.68 -11.23 -1.66
CA VAL A 175 8.29 -11.53 -2.97
C VAL A 175 7.71 -12.80 -3.58
N ALA A 176 7.63 -13.88 -2.81
CA ALA A 176 7.08 -15.15 -3.27
C ALA A 176 5.63 -15.03 -3.74
N LEU A 177 4.81 -14.27 -3.00
CA LEU A 177 3.43 -13.96 -3.39
C LEU A 177 3.38 -13.24 -4.74
N LEU A 178 4.12 -12.14 -4.87
CA LEU A 178 4.11 -11.31 -6.08
C LEU A 178 4.55 -12.10 -7.31
N GLU A 179 5.63 -12.88 -7.19
CA GLU A 179 6.12 -13.70 -8.29
C GLU A 179 5.21 -14.89 -8.60
N GLY A 180 4.49 -15.42 -7.61
CA GLY A 180 3.45 -16.42 -7.81
C GLY A 180 2.32 -15.89 -8.70
N LEU A 181 1.81 -14.70 -8.38
CA LEU A 181 0.75 -14.03 -9.13
C LEU A 181 1.15 -13.69 -10.57
N ALA A 182 2.43 -13.40 -10.81
CA ALA A 182 2.90 -13.05 -12.15
C ALA A 182 3.16 -14.28 -13.05
N ARG A 183 3.24 -15.48 -12.46
CA ARG A 183 3.41 -16.76 -13.19
C ARG A 183 2.09 -17.47 -13.50
N SER A 184 1.00 -17.15 -12.80
CA SER A 184 -0.35 -17.66 -13.05
C SER A 184 -1.04 -16.97 -14.23
#